data_AF-A0A529LJV1-F1
#
_entry.id   AF-A0A529LJV1-F1
#
_cell.length_a   1.000
_cell.length_b   1.000
_cell.length_c   1.000
_cell.angle_alpha   90.00
_cell.angle_beta   90.00
_cell.angle_gamma   90.00
#
_symmetry.space_group_name_H-M   'P 1'
#
loop_
_entity.id
_entity.type
_entity.pdbx_description
1 polymer ?
#
loop_
_entity_poly.entity_id
_entity_poly.type
_entity_poly.pdbx_seq_one_letter_code
_entity_poly.pdbx_strand_id
1 'polypeptide(L)' 'LFDPRTGAPRAILDATVITDMRTGAVTAIGARHLARKNSKVLAHIGARGTAYWNVRLLDYLFDFDEIRVH' A
#
# COMPACT_ATOMS: atom_id res chain seq x y z
N LEU A 1 5.56 2.45 20.40
CA LEU A 1 4.26 2.95 20.90
C LEU A 1 4.43 3.35 22.36
N PHE A 2 4.04 4.58 22.71
CA PHE A 2 4.14 5.13 24.07
C PHE A 2 2.75 5.41 24.63
N ASP A 3 2.59 5.33 25.95
CA ASP A 3 1.39 5.80 26.64
C ASP A 3 1.35 7.34 26.56
N PRO A 4 0.30 7.95 25.96
CA PRO A 4 0.23 9.40 25.79
C PRO A 4 0.10 10.18 27.11
N ARG A 5 -0.28 9.54 28.22
CA ARG A 5 -0.46 10.19 29.53
C ARG A 5 0.80 10.14 30.39
N THR A 6 1.54 9.04 30.31
CA THR A 6 2.69 8.78 31.19
C THR A 6 4.04 8.83 30.48
N GLY A 7 4.04 8.79 29.14
CA GLY A 7 5.27 8.70 28.34
C GLY A 7 5.98 7.35 28.45
N ALA A 8 5.38 6.35 29.11
CA ALA A 8 5.99 5.04 29.26
C ALA A 8 5.93 4.24 27.94
N PRO A 9 6.99 3.53 27.54
CA PRO A 9 6.97 2.68 26.36
C PRO A 9 6.01 1.50 26.56
N ARG A 10 5.06 1.33 25.63
CA ARG A 10 4.07 0.25 25.61
C ARG A 10 4.44 -0.88 24.65
N ALA A 11 5.10 -0.55 23.55
CA ALA A 11 5.56 -1.53 22.57
C ALA A 11 6.72 -0.98 21.75
N ILE A 12 7.65 -1.86 21.41
CA ILE A 12 8.69 -1.65 20.41
C ILE A 12 8.50 -2.75 19.37
N LEU A 13 8.40 -2.36 18.11
CA LEU A 13 8.07 -3.25 16.99
C LEU A 13 8.97 -2.90 15.81
N ASP A 14 9.31 -3.90 15.00
CA ASP A 14 9.87 -3.67 13.67
C ASP A 14 8.80 -3.00 12.79
N ALA A 15 9.16 -1.87 12.17
CA ALA A 15 8.27 -1.06 11.36
C ALA A 15 8.39 -1.34 9.85
N THR A 16 9.23 -2.30 9.43
CA THR A 16 9.51 -2.57 8.00
C THR A 16 8.24 -2.94 7.26
N VAL A 17 7.54 -3.99 7.70
CA VAL A 17 6.30 -4.45 7.03
C VAL A 17 5.19 -3.40 7.13
N ILE A 18 5.10 -2.69 8.26
CA ILE A 18 4.11 -1.60 8.46
C ILE A 18 4.38 -0.45 7.49
N THR A 19 5.65 -0.13 7.25
CA THR A 19 6.06 0.92 6.33
C THR A 19 5.71 0.56 4.90
N ASP A 20 5.97 -0.69 4.50
CA ASP A 20 5.63 -1.14 3.14
C ASP A 20 4.11 -1.11 2.91
N MET A 21 3.34 -1.65 3.88
CA MET A 21 1.87 -1.65 3.84
C MET A 21 1.28 -0.24 3.74
N ARG A 22 1.67 0.67 4.66
CA ARG A 22 1.07 2.01 4.69
C ARG A 22 1.42 2.82 3.43
N THR A 23 2.62 2.61 2.88
CA THR A 23 3.03 3.31 1.65
C THR A 23 2.21 2.82 0.46
N GLY A 24 1.99 1.51 0.35
CA GLY A 24 1.09 0.97 -0.67
C GLY A 24 -0.36 1.43 -0.51
N ALA A 25 -0.84 1.58 0.73
CA ALA A 25 -2.17 2.09 1.00
C ALA A 25 -2.37 3.54 0.52
N VAL A 26 -1.36 4.40 0.68
CA VAL A 26 -1.42 5.78 0.17
C VAL A 26 -1.55 5.79 -1.36
N THR A 27 -0.79 4.95 -2.07
CA THR A 27 -0.92 4.76 -3.52
C THR A 27 -2.34 4.33 -3.92
N ALA A 28 -2.87 3.31 -3.23
CA ALA A 28 -4.20 2.77 -3.52
C ALA A 28 -5.32 3.79 -3.27
N ILE A 29 -5.23 4.57 -2.19
CA ILE A 29 -6.17 5.66 -1.90
C ILE A 29 -6.08 6.75 -2.97
N GLY A 30 -4.88 7.12 -3.40
CA GLY A 30 -4.69 8.08 -4.50
C GLY A 30 -5.38 7.59 -5.78
N ALA A 31 -5.13 6.35 -6.17
CA ALA A 31 -5.76 5.73 -7.33
C ALA A 31 -7.29 5.70 -7.21
N ARG A 32 -7.85 5.34 -6.04
CA ARG A 32 -9.31 5.32 -5.82
C ARG A 32 -10.01 6.62 -6.20
N HIS A 33 -9.36 7.76 -5.97
CA HIS A 33 -9.96 9.07 -6.21
C HIS A 33 -9.60 9.65 -7.58
N LEU A 34 -8.43 9.29 -8.14
CA LEU A 34 -7.88 9.93 -9.33
C LEU A 34 -7.92 9.06 -10.57
N ALA A 35 -7.94 7.73 -10.42
CA ALA A 35 -7.98 6.81 -11.55
C ALA A 35 -9.38 6.68 -12.13
N ARG A 36 -9.45 6.24 -13.40
CA ARG A 36 -10.72 5.91 -14.06
C ARG A 36 -11.39 4.76 -13.29
N LYS A 37 -12.69 4.90 -12.98
CA LYS A 37 -13.46 3.91 -12.19
C LYS A 37 -13.41 2.48 -12.74
N ASN A 38 -13.26 2.33 -14.05
CA ASN A 38 -13.25 1.03 -14.75
C ASN A 38 -11.87 0.77 -15.39
N SER A 39 -10.80 1.08 -14.67
CA SER A 39 -9.45 0.66 -15.06
C SER A 39 -9.31 -0.85 -14.88
N LYS A 40 -8.80 -1.55 -15.89
CA LYS A 40 -8.72 -3.02 -15.92
C LYS A 40 -7.32 -3.59 -16.12
N VAL A 41 -6.36 -2.75 -16.50
CA VAL A 41 -4.96 -3.15 -16.64
C VAL A 41 -4.09 -2.25 -15.79
N LEU A 42 -3.32 -2.85 -14.88
CA LEU A 42 -2.31 -2.17 -14.09
C LEU A 42 -0.94 -2.38 -14.72
N ALA A 43 -0.22 -1.29 -14.99
CA ALA A 43 1.22 -1.33 -15.23
C ALA A 43 1.94 -0.90 -13.96
N HIS A 44 2.76 -1.79 -13.38
CA HIS A 44 3.59 -1.51 -12.22
C HIS A 44 5.07 -1.54 -12.64
N ILE A 45 5.76 -0.42 -12.49
CA ILE A 45 7.18 -0.29 -12.84
C ILE A 45 8.02 -0.42 -11.57
N GLY A 46 8.94 -1.38 -11.56
CA GLY A 46 9.73 -1.80 -10.40
C GLY A 46 9.04 -2.89 -9.58
N ALA A 47 9.82 -3.87 -9.11
CA ALA A 47 9.32 -5.05 -8.37
C ALA A 47 9.91 -5.18 -6.95
N ARG A 48 10.37 -4.07 -6.36
CA ARG A 48 11.04 -4.05 -5.05
C ARG A 48 10.32 -3.13 -4.07
N GLY A 49 10.65 -3.26 -2.79
CA GLY A 49 10.08 -2.42 -1.72
C GLY A 49 8.57 -2.60 -1.63
N THR A 50 7.84 -1.51 -1.82
CA THR A 50 6.39 -1.43 -1.65
C THR A 50 5.58 -2.11 -2.76
N ALA A 51 6.24 -2.60 -3.82
CA ALA A 51 5.58 -3.16 -5.01
C ALA A 51 4.52 -4.21 -4.67
N TYR A 52 4.81 -5.11 -3.74
CA TYR A 52 3.85 -6.13 -3.29
C TYR A 52 2.54 -5.51 -2.77
N TRP A 53 2.65 -4.50 -1.88
CA TRP A 53 1.49 -3.86 -1.26
C TRP A 53 0.79 -2.88 -2.20
N ASN A 54 1.51 -2.20 -3.09
CA ASN A 54 0.91 -1.42 -4.17
C ASN A 54 0.00 -2.30 -5.02
N VAL A 55 0.55 -3.38 -5.60
CA VAL A 55 -0.18 -4.28 -6.49
C VAL A 55 -1.37 -4.91 -5.76
N ARG A 56 -1.15 -5.47 -4.56
CA ARG A 56 -2.20 -6.14 -3.79
C ARG A 56 -3.37 -5.21 -3.44
N LEU A 57 -3.09 -3.98 -3.02
CA LEU A 57 -4.14 -3.05 -2.60
C LEU A 57 -4.84 -2.39 -3.80
N LEU A 58 -4.11 -2.12 -4.88
CA LEU A 58 -4.72 -1.63 -6.12
C LEU A 58 -5.63 -2.70 -6.73
N ASP A 59 -5.18 -3.95 -6.80
CA ASP A 59 -5.97 -5.06 -7.33
C ASP A 59 -7.23 -5.30 -6.50
N TYR A 60 -7.13 -5.23 -5.16
CA TYR A 60 -8.29 -5.29 -4.28
C TYR A 60 -9.35 -4.20 -4.55
N LEU A 61 -8.92 -3.00 -4.97
CA LEU A 61 -9.83 -1.88 -5.21
C LEU A 61 -10.43 -1.85 -6.63
N PHE A 62 -9.68 -2.33 -7.62
CA PHE A 62 -10.02 -2.17 -9.03
C PHE A 62 -10.37 -3.47 -9.75
N ASP A 63 -10.04 -4.63 -9.16
CA ASP A 63 -10.28 -5.96 -9.72
C ASP A 63 -9.73 -6.03 -11.16
N PHE A 64 -8.40 -5.99 -11.28
CA PHE A 64 -7.75 -5.89 -12.59
C PHE A 64 -7.82 -7.22 -13.34
N ASP A 65 -8.02 -7.14 -14.65
CA ASP A 65 -7.99 -8.31 -15.54
C ASP A 65 -6.54 -8.70 -15.87
N GLU A 66 -5.62 -7.73 -15.83
CA GLU A 66 -4.19 -7.93 -16.15
C GLU A 66 -3.29 -6.99 -15.32
N ILE A 67 -2.18 -7.54 -14.80
CA ILE A 67 -1.15 -6.78 -14.10
C ILE A 67 0.20 -7.01 -14.79
N ARG A 68 0.78 -5.96 -15.35
CA ARG A 68 2.08 -5.97 -16.05
C ARG A 68 3.15 -5.41 -15.13
N VAL A 69 4.23 -6.17 -14.92
CA VAL A 69 5.37 -5.75 -14.10
C VAL A 69 6.61 -5.64 -14.98
N HIS A 70 7.29 -4.49 -14.89
CA HIS A 70 8.52 -4.20 -15.64
C HIS A 70 9.62 -3.67 -14.72
#